data_AF-A0A225W5N5-F1
#
_entry.id   AF-A0A225W5N5-F1
#
_cell.length_a   1.000
_cell.length_b   1.000
_cell.length_c   1.000
_cell.angle_alpha   90.00
_cell.angle_beta   90.00
_cell.angle_gamma   90.00
#
_symmetry.space_group_name_H-M   'P 1'
#
loop_
_entity.id
_entity.type
_entity.pdbx_description
1 polymer ?
#
loop_
_entity_poly.entity_id
_entity_poly.type
_entity_poly.pdbx_seq_one_letter_code
_entity_poly.pdbx_strand_id
1 'polypeptide(L)'
;MGMKLARKGQLPQIIKPEFDLMNDRSVAERKTGNLKALGVIAGDVRLTYQVYVGGALTAAEAWTMLEEHFNKKTLKNRLLVTKKLKHFKMKPGIKFAVVVDPFKEIVLQLWTRLIY
;
A
#
# COMPACT_ATOMS: atom_id res chain seq x y z
N MET A 1 -62.23 1.13 29.69
CA MET A 1 -62.17 0.12 28.61
C MET A 1 -60.70 -0.20 28.37
N GLY A 2 -60.30 -1.47 28.50
CA GLY A 2 -58.90 -1.91 28.46
C GLY A 2 -58.42 -2.19 27.03
N MET A 3 -57.21 -1.74 26.69
CA MET A 3 -56.57 -2.02 25.41
C MET A 3 -55.81 -3.35 25.49
N LYS A 4 -56.22 -4.35 24.70
CA LYS A 4 -55.44 -5.55 24.40
C LYS A 4 -54.38 -5.19 23.36
N LEU A 5 -53.10 -5.21 23.76
CA LEU A 5 -51.98 -5.14 22.81
C LEU A 5 -51.89 -6.47 22.05
N ALA A 6 -52.22 -6.44 20.76
CA ALA A 6 -52.00 -7.56 19.87
C ALA A 6 -50.50 -7.88 19.79
N ARG A 7 -50.13 -9.14 20.08
CA ARG A 7 -48.77 -9.65 19.96
C ARG A 7 -48.28 -9.37 18.53
N LYS A 8 -47.20 -8.59 18.41
CA LYS A 8 -46.39 -8.49 17.19
C LYS A 8 -46.09 -9.91 16.74
N GLY A 9 -46.72 -10.33 15.64
CA GLY A 9 -46.37 -11.57 14.97
C GLY A 9 -44.87 -11.57 14.74
N GLN A 10 -44.21 -12.65 15.16
CA GLN A 10 -42.82 -12.90 14.82
C GLN A 10 -42.67 -12.69 13.31
N LEU A 11 -41.78 -11.76 12.94
CA LEU A 11 -41.31 -11.65 11.57
C LEU A 11 -40.91 -13.07 11.14
N PRO A 12 -41.38 -13.55 9.97
CA PRO A 12 -40.99 -14.86 9.48
C PRO A 12 -39.48 -14.88 9.53
N GLN A 13 -38.96 -15.86 10.28
CA GLN A 13 -37.54 -16.07 10.49
C GLN A 13 -36.85 -15.79 9.16
N ILE A 14 -35.98 -14.79 9.15
CA ILE A 14 -35.02 -14.60 8.07
C ILE A 14 -34.32 -15.94 8.01
N ILE A 15 -34.74 -16.80 7.09
CA ILE A 15 -34.04 -18.02 6.74
C ILE A 15 -32.67 -17.48 6.35
N LYS A 16 -31.71 -17.65 7.25
CA LYS A 16 -30.30 -17.50 6.92
C LYS A 16 -30.15 -18.46 5.74
N PRO A 17 -29.87 -18.00 4.50
CA PRO A 17 -29.50 -18.96 3.49
C PRO A 17 -28.26 -19.63 4.07
N GLU A 18 -28.34 -20.93 4.30
CA GLU A 18 -27.21 -21.76 4.61
C GLU A 18 -26.23 -21.49 3.47
N PHE A 19 -25.22 -20.66 3.75
CA PHE A 19 -24.18 -20.26 2.81
C PHE A 19 -23.18 -21.40 2.65
N ASP A 20 -23.66 -22.63 2.81
CA ASP A 20 -22.92 -23.87 2.71
C ASP A 20 -23.42 -24.57 1.46
N LEU A 21 -22.48 -24.84 0.55
CA LEU A 21 -22.59 -25.49 -0.78
C LEU A 21 -22.80 -24.63 -2.05
N MET A 22 -23.03 -23.31 -1.99
CA MET A 22 -23.24 -22.53 -3.24
C MET A 22 -21.98 -22.01 -3.95
N ASN A 23 -20.76 -22.17 -3.44
CA ASN A 23 -19.66 -21.32 -3.93
C ASN A 23 -18.34 -22.00 -4.31
N ASP A 24 -18.34 -23.29 -4.64
CA ASP A 24 -17.12 -23.97 -5.11
C ASP A 24 -16.60 -23.34 -6.43
N ARG A 25 -17.52 -22.99 -7.33
CA ARG A 25 -17.22 -22.29 -8.59
C ARG A 25 -16.68 -20.88 -8.35
N SER A 26 -17.29 -20.08 -7.48
CA SER A 26 -16.81 -18.72 -7.18
C SER A 26 -15.50 -18.71 -6.39
N VAL A 27 -15.26 -19.70 -5.51
CA VAL A 27 -13.95 -19.89 -4.86
C VAL A 27 -12.89 -20.19 -5.92
N ALA A 28 -13.20 -21.05 -6.89
CA ALA A 28 -12.30 -21.34 -8.03
C ALA A 28 -12.09 -20.11 -8.95
N GLU A 29 -13.15 -19.33 -9.23
CA GLU A 29 -13.08 -18.09 -10.01
C GLU A 29 -12.23 -17.03 -9.30
N ARG A 30 -12.40 -16.86 -7.98
CA ARG A 30 -11.59 -15.93 -7.16
C ARG A 30 -10.12 -16.34 -7.13
N LYS A 31 -9.83 -17.64 -6.99
CA LYS A 31 -8.46 -18.17 -7.08
C LYS A 31 -7.85 -17.90 -8.47
N THR A 32 -8.63 -18.12 -9.52
CA THR A 32 -8.22 -17.85 -10.91
C THR A 32 -7.96 -16.36 -11.13
N GLY A 33 -8.84 -15.49 -10.65
CA GLY A 33 -8.67 -14.04 -10.71
C GLY A 33 -7.43 -13.56 -9.96
N ASN A 34 -7.18 -14.12 -8.77
CA ASN A 34 -5.97 -13.84 -8.00
C ASN A 34 -4.68 -14.24 -8.74
N LEU A 35 -4.65 -15.42 -9.37
CA LEU A 35 -3.49 -15.87 -10.16
C LEU A 35 -3.24 -14.99 -11.39
N LYS A 36 -4.31 -14.55 -12.08
CA LYS A 36 -4.20 -13.61 -13.19
C LYS A 36 -3.61 -12.27 -12.72
N ALA A 37 -4.13 -11.72 -11.63
CA ALA A 37 -3.62 -10.47 -11.06
C ALA A 37 -2.15 -10.59 -10.61
N LEU A 38 -1.77 -11.72 -10.02
CA LEU A 38 -0.38 -12.00 -9.65
C LEU A 38 0.53 -12.06 -10.89
N GLY A 39 0.08 -12.69 -11.97
CA GLY A 39 0.81 -12.73 -13.24
C GLY A 39 0.99 -11.35 -13.88
N VAL A 40 -0.03 -10.49 -13.83
CA VAL A 40 0.06 -9.09 -14.27
C VAL A 40 1.09 -8.33 -13.44
N ILE A 41 1.04 -8.44 -12.12
CA ILE A 41 2.01 -7.79 -11.23
C ILE A 41 3.43 -8.28 -11.52
N ALA A 42 3.64 -9.59 -11.68
CA ALA A 42 4.96 -10.14 -11.98
C ALA A 42 5.50 -9.69 -13.36
N GLY A 43 4.61 -9.52 -14.35
CA GLY A 43 4.95 -9.09 -15.70
C GLY A 43 5.24 -7.60 -15.84
N ASP A 44 4.43 -6.76 -15.18
CA ASP A 44 4.53 -5.29 -15.29
C ASP A 44 5.65 -4.70 -14.43
N VAL A 45 6.07 -5.43 -13.40
CA VAL A 45 7.15 -5.03 -12.51
C VAL A 45 8.50 -5.25 -13.21
N ARG A 46 9.38 -4.23 -13.18
CA ARG A 46 10.74 -4.32 -13.74
C ARG A 46 11.48 -5.54 -13.18
N LEU A 47 12.35 -6.15 -14.00
CA LEU A 47 13.14 -7.34 -13.67
C LEU A 47 13.83 -7.26 -12.29
N THR A 48 14.33 -6.08 -11.91
CA THR A 48 15.00 -5.85 -10.62
C THR A 48 14.09 -6.00 -9.40
N TYR A 49 12.78 -5.84 -9.58
CA TYR A 49 11.78 -5.88 -8.51
C TYR A 49 10.97 -7.18 -8.50
N GLN A 50 11.06 -8.01 -9.54
CA GLN A 50 10.42 -9.33 -9.60
C GLN A 50 10.87 -10.24 -8.43
N VAL A 51 12.11 -10.09 -7.97
CA VAL A 51 12.66 -10.82 -6.81
C VAL A 51 11.85 -10.55 -5.53
N TYR A 52 11.21 -9.38 -5.40
CA TYR A 52 10.41 -9.04 -4.23
C TYR A 52 8.98 -9.59 -4.25
N VAL A 53 8.50 -10.06 -5.41
CA VAL A 53 7.16 -10.67 -5.56
C VAL A 53 7.23 -12.19 -5.79
N GLY A 54 8.41 -12.75 -6.02
CA GLY A 54 8.59 -14.18 -6.31
C GLY A 54 8.17 -15.14 -5.19
N GLY A 55 8.02 -14.64 -3.96
CA GLY A 55 7.51 -15.42 -2.82
C GLY A 55 6.02 -15.22 -2.52
N ALA A 56 5.30 -14.39 -3.27
CA ALA A 56 3.91 -14.09 -3.00
C ALA A 56 2.98 -15.20 -3.52
N LEU A 57 2.03 -15.63 -2.70
CA LEU A 57 1.01 -16.62 -3.07
C LEU A 57 -0.27 -15.94 -3.60
N THR A 58 -0.43 -14.65 -3.33
CA THR A 58 -1.55 -13.83 -3.78
C THR A 58 -1.12 -12.51 -4.38
N ALA A 59 -1.96 -11.94 -5.24
CA ALA A 59 -1.73 -10.61 -5.80
C ALA A 59 -1.70 -9.53 -4.71
N ALA A 60 -2.49 -9.71 -3.64
CA ALA A 60 -2.50 -8.80 -2.51
C ALA A 60 -1.17 -8.83 -1.73
N GLU A 61 -0.62 -10.02 -1.50
CA GLU A 61 0.72 -10.17 -0.88
C GLU A 61 1.81 -9.56 -1.76
N ALA A 62 1.79 -9.83 -3.06
CA ALA A 62 2.75 -9.24 -4.00
C ALA A 62 2.70 -7.71 -3.99
N TRP A 63 1.49 -7.14 -4.00
CA TRP A 63 1.29 -5.70 -3.91
C TRP A 63 1.82 -5.12 -2.59
N THR A 64 1.52 -5.79 -1.47
CA THR A 64 1.96 -5.37 -0.13
C THR A 64 3.48 -5.37 -0.01
N MET A 65 4.14 -6.42 -0.53
CA MET A 65 5.60 -6.51 -0.54
C MET A 65 6.27 -5.40 -1.35
N LEU A 66 5.69 -5.05 -2.51
CA LEU A 66 6.16 -3.92 -3.32
C LEU A 66 5.96 -2.60 -2.58
N GLU A 67 4.75 -2.36 -2.06
CA GLU A 67 4.41 -1.16 -1.32
C GLU A 67 5.34 -0.96 -0.12
N GLU A 68 5.59 -2.00 0.69
CA GLU A 68 6.54 -1.96 1.79
C GLU A 68 7.96 -1.65 1.33
N HIS A 69 8.42 -2.24 0.23
CA HIS A 69 9.75 -1.97 -0.31
C HIS A 69 9.90 -0.49 -0.70
N PHE A 70 8.95 0.04 -1.48
CA PHE A 70 8.97 1.44 -1.93
C PHE A 70 8.78 2.42 -0.77
N ASN A 71 7.88 2.12 0.17
CA ASN A 71 7.65 2.95 1.35
C ASN A 71 8.88 2.95 2.28
N LYS A 72 9.51 1.79 2.52
CA LYS A 72 10.74 1.69 3.31
C LYS A 72 11.88 2.44 2.66
N LYS A 73 12.04 2.34 1.34
CA LYS A 73 13.04 3.09 0.57
C LYS A 73 12.78 4.59 0.69
N THR A 74 11.54 5.02 0.52
CA THR A 74 11.09 6.41 0.70
C THR A 74 11.38 6.92 2.11
N LEU A 75 11.03 6.17 3.15
CA LEU A 75 11.26 6.54 4.54
C LEU A 75 12.75 6.64 4.87
N LYS A 76 13.56 5.66 4.45
CA LYS A 76 15.02 5.70 4.62
C LYS A 76 15.63 6.92 3.92
N ASN A 77 15.16 7.23 2.72
CA ASN A 77 15.59 8.40 1.95
C ASN A 77 15.21 9.71 2.65
N ARG A 78 13.96 9.83 3.11
CA ARG A 78 13.47 10.97 3.91
C ARG A 78 14.31 11.15 5.16
N LEU A 79 14.57 10.09 5.91
CA LEU A 79 15.36 10.14 7.14
C LEU A 79 16.80 10.63 6.86
N LEU A 80 17.43 10.11 5.81
CA LEU A 80 18.78 10.49 5.41
C LEU A 80 18.85 11.97 4.98
N VAL A 81 17.87 12.43 4.19
CA VAL A 81 17.77 13.84 3.78
C VAL A 81 17.52 14.76 4.98
N THR A 82 16.59 14.41 5.87
CA THR A 82 16.33 15.18 7.10
C THR A 82 17.57 15.24 7.99
N LYS A 83 18.35 14.16 8.07
CA LYS A 83 19.63 14.16 8.77
C LYS A 83 20.60 15.14 8.11
N LYS A 84 20.77 15.12 6.78
CA LYS A 84 21.62 16.08 6.06
C LYS A 84 21.17 17.53 6.30
N LEU A 85 19.87 17.82 6.23
CA LEU A 85 19.31 19.14 6.51
C LEU A 85 19.57 19.61 7.94
N LYS A 86 19.40 18.75 8.95
CA LYS A 86 19.68 19.09 10.35
C LYS A 86 21.16 19.43 10.59
N HIS A 87 22.07 18.79 9.86
CA HIS A 87 23.51 19.05 9.96
C HIS A 87 23.97 20.17 9.01
N PHE A 88 23.11 20.63 8.11
CA PHE A 88 23.40 21.72 7.20
C PHE A 88 23.46 23.03 7.99
N LYS A 89 24.64 23.65 8.03
CA LYS A 89 24.86 24.93 8.70
C LYS A 89 25.48 25.91 7.71
N MET A 90 24.91 27.11 7.63
CA MET A 90 25.56 28.22 6.95
C MET A 90 26.62 28.79 7.89
N LYS A 91 27.91 28.74 7.51
CA LYS A 91 28.95 29.41 8.29
C LYS A 91 28.81 30.93 8.14
N PRO A 92 28.99 31.70 9.21
CA PRO A 92 29.00 33.16 9.12
C PRO A 92 30.10 33.61 8.14
N GLY A 93 29.77 34.57 7.27
CA GLY A 93 30.68 35.10 6.24
C GLY A 93 30.67 34.37 4.89
N ILE A 94 29.97 33.24 4.74
CA ILE A 94 29.81 32.58 3.44
C ILE A 94 28.70 33.28 2.63
N LYS A 95 28.96 33.57 1.35
CA LYS A 95 27.95 34.11 0.42
C LYS A 95 26.83 33.08 0.20
N PHE A 96 25.58 33.53 0.27
CA PHE A 96 24.40 32.69 0.06
C PHE A 96 24.45 31.87 -1.24
N ALA A 97 24.94 32.44 -2.34
CA ALA A 97 25.09 31.75 -3.62
C ALA A 97 25.93 30.47 -3.54
N VAL A 98 26.94 30.43 -2.66
CA VAL A 98 27.83 29.27 -2.45
C VAL A 98 27.10 28.15 -1.68
N VAL A 99 26.05 28.49 -0.94
CA VAL A 99 25.30 27.58 -0.06
C VAL A 99 24.04 27.04 -0.74
N VAL A 100 23.53 27.78 -1.73
CA VAL A 100 22.31 27.44 -2.47
C VAL A 100 22.42 26.13 -3.21
N ASP A 101 23.54 25.85 -3.88
CA ASP A 101 23.66 24.65 -4.72
C ASP A 101 23.70 23.36 -3.88
N PRO A 102 24.50 23.27 -2.79
CA PRO A 102 24.43 22.13 -1.87
C PRO A 102 23.05 21.94 -1.23
N PHE A 103 22.34 23.03 -0.92
CA PHE A 103 20.98 22.96 -0.37
C PHE A 103 19.99 22.40 -1.40
N LYS A 104 20.04 22.91 -2.64
CA LYS A 104 19.22 22.41 -3.76
C LYS A 104 19.46 20.93 -4.00
N GLU A 105 20.70 20.46 -3.91
CA GLU A 105 21.01 19.04 -4.09
C GLU A 105 20.37 18.17 -3.00
N ILE A 106 20.37 18.61 -1.74
CA ILE A 106 19.70 17.92 -0.64
C ILE A 106 18.18 17.88 -0.86
N VAL A 107 17.58 18.98 -1.32
CA VAL A 107 16.14 19.05 -1.65
C VAL A 107 15.80 18.19 -2.87
N LEU A 108 16.66 18.15 -3.90
CA LEU A 108 16.46 17.33 -5.08
C LEU A 108 16.49 15.83 -4.73
N GLN A 109 17.36 15.41 -3.82
CA GLN A 109 17.41 14.03 -3.30
C GLN A 109 16.13 13.63 -2.55
N LEU A 110 15.39 14.59 -1.98
CA LEU A 110 14.07 14.33 -1.42
C LEU A 110 13.06 14.06 -2.54
N TRP A 111 13.02 14.93 -3.54
CA TRP A 111 12.02 14.91 -4.63
C TRP A 111 12.20 13.74 -5.61
N THR A 112 13.42 13.52 -6.10
CA THR A 112 13.72 12.42 -7.04
C THR A 112 13.52 11.04 -6.43
N ARG A 113 13.57 10.92 -5.10
CA ARG A 113 13.38 9.66 -4.38
C ARG A 113 11.96 9.46 -3.85
N LEU A 114 11.04 10.38 -4.18
CA LEU A 114 9.59 10.27 -3.90
C LEU A 114 8.79 9.84 -5.13
N ILE A 115 9.35 9.97 -6.35
CA ILE A 115 8.64 9.80 -7.62
C ILE A 115 9.04 8.48 -8.34
N TYR A 116 9.89 7.65 -7.74
CA TYR A 116 10.32 6.36 -8.31
C TYR A 116 10.39 5.22 -7.29
#